data_AF-A0A7C3WFC3-F1
#
_entry.id   AF-A0A7C3WFC3-F1
#
_cell.length_a   1.000
_cell.length_b   1.000
_cell.length_c   1.000
_cell.angle_alpha   90.00
_cell.angle_beta   90.00
_cell.angle_gamma   90.00
#
_symmetry.space_group_name_H-M   'P 1'
#
loop_
_entity.id
_entity.type
_entity.pdbx_description
1 polymer ?
#
loop_
_entity_poly.entity_id
_entity_poly.type
_entity_poly.pdbx_seq_one_letter_code
_entity_poly.pdbx_strand_id
1 'polypeptide(L)'
;MSTLPPNFAQAVNTILSAMELVEGQLTRREARLLVLLAAAPTCQGEVLEIGTFKGRSTIVLAKAAVLAGQRRVVAVDPLTSPAVTDPSLHGQSSAWTDLQANLQRAGVEQVVEFHQSR
;
A
#
# COMPACT_ATOMS: atom_id res chain seq x y z
N MET A 1 19.92 15.20 -4.12
CA MET A 1 19.99 13.79 -4.56
C MET A 1 19.32 12.95 -3.49
N SER A 2 18.36 12.11 -3.87
CA SER A 2 17.68 11.22 -2.92
C SER A 2 18.65 10.11 -2.51
N THR A 3 18.93 10.01 -1.21
CA THR A 3 19.76 8.93 -0.64
C THR A 3 18.85 7.91 0.01
N LEU A 4 19.13 6.62 -0.18
CA LEU A 4 18.34 5.57 0.46
C LEU A 4 18.44 5.67 1.99
N PRO A 5 17.34 5.39 2.72
CA PRO A 5 17.35 5.34 4.17
C PRO A 5 18.38 4.33 4.71
N PRO A 6 18.95 4.57 5.91
CA PRO A 6 19.76 3.56 6.57
C PRO A 6 18.92 2.27 6.76
N ASN A 7 19.56 1.11 6.65
CA ASN A 7 18.91 -0.21 6.74
C ASN A 7 17.83 -0.50 5.68
N PHE A 8 17.84 0.21 4.54
CA PHE A 8 16.87 0.01 3.45
C PHE A 8 16.65 -1.46 3.06
N ALA A 9 17.73 -2.24 2.91
CA ALA A 9 17.62 -3.65 2.54
C ALA A 9 16.84 -4.50 3.57
N GLN A 10 17.05 -4.24 4.87
CA GLN A 10 16.30 -4.90 5.94
C GLN A 10 14.84 -4.46 5.92
N ALA A 11 14.60 -3.14 5.75
CA ALA A 11 13.26 -2.58 5.69
C ALA A 11 12.45 -3.15 4.51
N VAL A 12 13.07 -3.32 3.33
CA VAL A 12 12.46 -3.99 2.18
C VAL A 12 11.96 -5.38 2.57
N ASN A 13 12.79 -6.20 3.22
CA ASN A 13 12.38 -7.55 3.60
C ASN A 13 11.21 -7.54 4.60
N THR A 14 11.25 -6.65 5.60
CA THR A 14 10.13 -6.49 6.56
C THR A 14 8.83 -6.07 5.87
N ILE A 15 8.91 -5.15 4.90
CA ILE A 15 7.75 -4.69 4.13
C ILE A 15 7.18 -5.82 3.27
N LEU A 16 8.03 -6.59 2.60
CA LEU A 16 7.60 -7.73 1.79
C LEU A 16 6.89 -8.79 2.65
N SER A 17 7.42 -9.12 3.83
CA SER A 17 6.77 -10.07 4.74
C SER A 17 5.41 -9.56 5.22
N ALA A 18 5.26 -8.26 5.49
CA ALA A 18 3.96 -7.69 5.90
C ALA A 18 2.92 -7.77 4.77
N MET A 19 3.34 -7.47 3.53
CA MET A 19 2.50 -7.54 2.33
C MET A 19 2.00 -8.97 2.06
N GLU A 20 2.82 -10.00 2.31
CA GLU A 20 2.48 -11.39 2.00
C GLU A 20 1.31 -11.94 2.82
N LEU A 21 1.03 -11.32 3.96
CA LEU A 21 -0.11 -11.65 4.81
C LEU A 21 -1.41 -11.03 4.30
N VAL A 22 -1.39 -10.34 3.16
CA VAL A 22 -2.55 -9.63 2.60
C VAL A 22 -2.83 -10.17 1.20
N GLU A 23 -4.06 -10.60 0.98
CA GLU A 23 -4.54 -11.02 -0.32
C GLU A 23 -4.51 -9.85 -1.32
N GLY A 24 -4.10 -10.12 -2.56
CA GLY A 24 -4.09 -9.14 -3.65
C GLY A 24 -3.12 -9.49 -4.75
N GLN A 25 -3.11 -8.68 -5.80
CA GLN A 25 -2.28 -8.86 -6.99
C GLN A 25 -1.05 -7.95 -6.93
N LEU A 26 0.01 -8.41 -6.25
CA LEU A 26 1.32 -7.74 -6.25
C LEU A 26 2.42 -8.74 -5.96
N THR A 27 3.36 -8.91 -6.89
CA THR A 27 4.50 -9.81 -6.71
C THR A 27 5.59 -9.17 -5.84
N ARG A 28 6.50 -9.99 -5.27
CA ARG A 28 7.67 -9.47 -4.55
C ARG A 28 8.54 -8.55 -5.41
N ARG A 29 8.63 -8.81 -6.72
CA ARG A 29 9.48 -8.03 -7.63
C ARG A 29 8.90 -6.63 -7.85
N GLU A 30 7.60 -6.54 -8.10
CA GLU A 30 6.89 -5.26 -8.22
C GLU A 30 6.90 -4.50 -6.89
N ALA A 31 6.65 -5.19 -5.78
CA ALA A 31 6.70 -4.58 -4.46
C ALA A 31 8.07 -3.96 -4.14
N ARG A 32 9.18 -4.61 -4.51
CA ARG A 32 10.53 -4.03 -4.36
C ARG A 32 10.70 -2.72 -5.12
N LEU A 33 10.13 -2.63 -6.33
CA LEU A 33 10.15 -1.40 -7.10
C LEU A 33 9.33 -0.30 -6.39
N LEU A 34 8.13 -0.63 -5.89
CA LEU A 34 7.31 0.32 -5.14
C LEU A 34 7.99 0.82 -3.86
N VAL A 35 8.68 -0.07 -3.11
CA VAL A 35 9.46 0.34 -1.93
C VAL A 35 10.54 1.34 -2.31
N LEU A 36 11.27 1.09 -3.41
CA LEU A 36 12.30 2.01 -3.89
C LEU A 36 11.72 3.38 -4.24
N LEU A 37 10.63 3.42 -5.01
CA LEU A 37 10.02 4.67 -5.47
C LEU A 37 9.49 5.51 -4.30
N ALA A 38 8.84 4.89 -3.32
CA ALA A 38 8.28 5.60 -2.17
C ALA A 38 9.32 5.98 -1.11
N ALA A 39 10.38 5.18 -0.93
CA ALA A 39 11.45 5.46 0.03
C ALA A 39 12.53 6.43 -0.50
N ALA A 40 12.57 6.69 -1.81
CA ALA A 40 13.52 7.58 -2.45
C ALA A 40 12.83 8.55 -3.44
N PRO A 41 11.91 9.41 -2.94
CA PRO A 41 11.17 10.32 -3.81
C PRO A 41 12.12 11.28 -4.54
N THR A 42 11.79 11.56 -5.82
CA THR A 42 12.56 12.48 -6.68
C THR A 42 11.93 13.87 -6.77
N CYS A 43 10.76 14.07 -6.16
CA CYS A 43 10.03 15.33 -6.13
C CYS A 43 9.36 15.54 -4.77
N GLN A 44 8.90 16.76 -4.53
CA GLN A 44 8.03 17.07 -3.39
C GLN A 44 6.59 16.64 -3.70
N GLY A 45 5.89 16.16 -2.68
CA GLY A 45 4.51 15.66 -2.80
C GLY A 45 4.29 14.40 -1.99
N GLU A 46 3.12 13.81 -2.17
CA GLU A 46 2.66 12.60 -1.48
C GLU A 46 2.39 11.48 -2.49
N VAL A 47 2.37 10.24 -2.00
CA VAL A 47 1.99 9.09 -2.82
C VAL A 47 0.46 9.03 -2.93
N LEU A 48 -0.03 8.95 -4.16
CA LEU A 48 -1.42 8.59 -4.49
C LEU A 48 -1.47 7.17 -5.06
N GLU A 49 -2.31 6.34 -4.49
CA GLU A 49 -2.67 5.01 -5.00
C GLU A 49 -4.12 5.01 -5.50
N ILE A 50 -4.34 4.39 -6.65
CA ILE A 50 -5.66 4.13 -7.23
C ILE A 50 -5.79 2.62 -7.39
N GLY A 51 -6.78 2.02 -6.73
CA GLY A 51 -6.91 0.58 -6.60
C GLY A 51 -6.20 0.07 -5.33
N THR A 52 -6.93 0.11 -4.23
CA THR A 52 -6.48 -0.24 -2.87
C THR A 52 -6.83 -1.70 -2.54
N PHE A 53 -7.98 -2.20 -2.99
CA PHE A 53 -8.54 -3.51 -2.65
C PHE A 53 -8.42 -3.80 -1.13
N LYS A 54 -7.72 -4.88 -0.76
CA LYS A 54 -7.47 -5.29 0.64
C LYS A 54 -6.19 -4.69 1.23
N GLY A 55 -5.52 -3.78 0.53
CA GLY A 55 -4.41 -2.97 1.03
C GLY A 55 -3.01 -3.54 0.79
N ARG A 56 -2.85 -4.54 -0.09
CA ARG A 56 -1.56 -5.23 -0.32
C ARG A 56 -0.46 -4.25 -0.75
N SER A 57 -0.70 -3.47 -1.80
CA SER A 57 0.21 -2.43 -2.28
C SER A 57 0.23 -1.20 -1.36
N THR A 58 -0.91 -0.84 -0.77
CA THR A 58 -1.03 0.28 0.18
C THR A 58 -0.07 0.16 1.35
N ILE A 59 0.05 -1.04 1.94
CA ILE A 59 0.99 -1.30 3.04
C ILE A 59 2.44 -1.13 2.60
N VAL A 60 2.76 -1.54 1.37
CA VAL A 60 4.10 -1.38 0.80
C VAL A 60 4.43 0.10 0.66
N LEU A 61 3.54 0.86 0.04
CA LEU A 61 3.70 2.30 -0.19
C LEU A 61 3.77 3.07 1.13
N ALA A 62 2.84 2.82 2.06
CA ALA A 62 2.78 3.51 3.35
C ALA A 62 4.03 3.27 4.19
N LYS A 63 4.50 2.01 4.33
CA LYS A 63 5.71 1.72 5.09
C LYS A 63 6.95 2.34 4.44
N ALA A 64 7.05 2.29 3.11
CA ALA A 64 8.19 2.86 2.40
C ALA A 64 8.21 4.39 2.45
N ALA A 65 7.04 5.05 2.32
CA ALA A 65 6.90 6.49 2.46
C ALA A 65 7.32 6.98 3.86
N VAL A 66 6.98 6.22 4.91
CA VAL A 66 7.44 6.51 6.28
C VAL A 66 8.97 6.46 6.40
N LEU A 67 9.66 5.55 5.68
CA LEU A 67 11.13 5.53 5.66
C LEU A 67 11.74 6.79 5.03
N ALA A 68 11.02 7.42 4.09
CA ALA A 68 11.39 8.71 3.50
C ALA A 68 10.95 9.92 4.35
N GLY A 69 10.38 9.68 5.54
CA GLY A 69 9.88 10.73 6.43
C GLY A 69 8.54 11.33 6.01
N GLN A 70 7.85 10.75 5.02
CA GLN A 70 6.49 11.14 4.67
C GLN A 70 5.50 10.66 5.73
N ARG A 71 4.44 11.43 5.94
CA ARG A 71 3.42 11.17 6.98
C ARG A 71 2.08 10.71 6.43
N ARG A 72 1.93 10.68 5.10
CA ARG A 72 0.65 10.44 4.44
C ARG A 72 0.83 9.76 3.09
N VAL A 73 0.01 8.76 2.85
CA VAL A 73 -0.27 8.15 1.55
C VAL A 73 -1.78 8.27 1.33
N VAL A 74 -2.18 8.70 0.14
CA VAL A 74 -3.59 8.79 -0.25
C VAL A 74 -3.94 7.54 -1.04
N ALA A 75 -4.97 6.82 -0.61
CA ALA A 75 -5.44 5.61 -1.27
C ALA A 75 -6.90 5.78 -1.71
N VAL A 76 -7.21 5.43 -2.95
CA VAL A 76 -8.54 5.64 -3.54
C VAL A 76 -9.05 4.35 -4.16
N ASP A 77 -10.22 3.89 -3.72
CA ASP A 77 -10.87 2.71 -4.27
C ASP A 77 -12.39 2.75 -4.02
N PRO A 78 -13.24 2.42 -5.00
CA PRO A 78 -14.68 2.31 -4.76
C PRO A 78 -15.05 1.15 -3.81
N LEU A 79 -14.17 0.15 -3.65
CA LEU A 79 -14.35 -1.08 -2.89
C LEU A 79 -15.61 -1.86 -3.28
N THR A 80 -16.01 -1.74 -4.53
CA THR A 80 -17.14 -2.45 -5.12
C THR A 80 -16.62 -3.37 -6.21
N SER A 81 -17.32 -4.47 -6.42
CA SER A 81 -17.28 -5.24 -7.65
C SER A 81 -18.60 -4.94 -8.38
N PRO A 82 -18.63 -4.75 -9.72
CA PRO A 82 -17.69 -5.31 -10.69
C PRO A 82 -17.05 -4.29 -11.66
N ALA A 83 -15.73 -4.35 -11.79
CA ALA A 83 -15.01 -4.14 -13.03
C ALA A 83 -14.52 -5.49 -13.58
N VAL A 84 -14.36 -5.61 -14.91
CA VAL A 84 -13.87 -6.84 -15.57
C VAL A 84 -12.49 -7.25 -15.06
N THR A 85 -11.74 -6.30 -14.47
CA THR A 85 -10.42 -6.49 -13.88
C THR A 85 -10.44 -6.66 -12.36
N ASP A 86 -11.59 -6.58 -11.70
CA ASP A 86 -11.64 -6.60 -10.24
C ASP A 86 -11.29 -7.98 -9.69
N PRO A 87 -10.47 -8.03 -8.63
CA PRO A 87 -10.30 -9.24 -7.86
C PRO A 87 -11.67 -9.73 -7.35
N SER A 88 -11.90 -11.04 -7.40
CA SER A 88 -13.11 -11.65 -6.84
C SER A 88 -13.28 -11.26 -5.36
N LEU A 89 -14.42 -10.65 -5.01
CA LEU A 89 -14.81 -10.43 -3.62
C LEU A 89 -15.34 -11.70 -2.93
N HIS A 90 -15.30 -12.86 -3.60
CA HIS A 90 -15.78 -14.15 -3.08
C HIS A 90 -17.24 -14.09 -2.55
N GLY A 91 -18.08 -13.30 -3.20
CA GLY A 91 -19.48 -13.10 -2.82
C GLY A 91 -19.71 -12.02 -1.74
N GLN A 92 -18.66 -11.34 -1.27
CA GLN A 92 -18.80 -10.16 -0.40
C GLN A 92 -19.17 -8.91 -1.21
N SER A 93 -19.90 -8.00 -0.58
CA SER A 93 -20.30 -6.72 -1.18
C SER A 93 -19.18 -5.67 -1.17
N SER A 94 -18.16 -5.81 -0.31
CA SER A 94 -17.04 -4.87 -0.20
C SER A 94 -15.81 -5.48 0.45
N ALA A 95 -14.63 -4.94 0.13
CA ALA A 95 -13.35 -5.27 0.77
C ALA A 95 -13.03 -4.38 2.00
N TRP A 96 -13.92 -3.47 2.42
CA TRP A 96 -13.64 -2.48 3.47
C TRP A 96 -13.16 -3.07 4.79
N THR A 97 -13.84 -4.10 5.31
CA THR A 97 -13.47 -4.73 6.58
C THR A 97 -12.08 -5.37 6.52
N ASP A 98 -11.77 -6.06 5.41
CA ASP A 98 -10.45 -6.66 5.18
C ASP A 98 -9.37 -5.58 5.07
N LEU A 99 -9.64 -4.50 4.31
CA LEU A 99 -8.73 -3.38 4.17
C LEU A 99 -8.38 -2.78 5.53
N GLN A 100 -9.39 -2.41 6.33
CA GLN A 100 -9.17 -1.78 7.64
C GLN A 100 -8.37 -2.70 8.57
N ALA A 101 -8.72 -3.99 8.63
CA ALA A 101 -8.00 -4.97 9.44
C ALA A 101 -6.54 -5.12 9.00
N ASN A 102 -6.27 -5.12 7.69
CA ASN A 102 -4.93 -5.23 7.15
C ASN A 102 -4.08 -3.98 7.42
N LEU A 103 -4.62 -2.78 7.27
CA LEU A 103 -3.92 -1.53 7.57
C LEU A 103 -3.58 -1.41 9.06
N GLN A 104 -4.51 -1.81 9.95
CA GLN A 104 -4.29 -1.84 11.39
C GLN A 104 -3.22 -2.88 11.77
N ARG A 105 -3.34 -4.12 11.28
CA ARG A 105 -2.37 -5.19 11.53
C ARG A 105 -0.96 -4.84 11.02
N ALA A 106 -0.89 -4.12 9.90
CA ALA A 106 0.37 -3.63 9.38
C ALA A 106 0.89 -2.36 10.09
N GLY A 107 0.09 -1.74 10.96
CA GLY A 107 0.47 -0.54 11.72
C GLY A 107 0.63 0.71 10.85
N VAL A 108 -0.14 0.82 9.77
CA VAL A 108 -0.07 1.96 8.82
C VAL A 108 -1.38 2.72 8.67
N GLU A 109 -2.46 2.32 9.34
CA GLU A 109 -3.77 2.99 9.29
C GLU A 109 -3.65 4.52 9.48
N GLN A 110 -2.82 4.97 10.43
CA GLN A 110 -2.68 6.39 10.77
C GLN A 110 -1.94 7.23 9.71
N VAL A 111 -1.26 6.60 8.75
CA VAL A 111 -0.55 7.28 7.65
C VAL A 111 -1.25 7.09 6.31
N VAL A 112 -2.38 6.39 6.28
CA VAL A 112 -3.15 6.16 5.06
C VAL A 112 -4.44 6.98 5.15
N GLU A 113 -4.58 7.95 4.25
CA GLU A 113 -5.85 8.61 4.03
C GLU A 113 -6.60 7.89 2.91
N PHE A 114 -7.74 7.29 3.26
CA PHE A 114 -8.54 6.53 2.31
C PHE A 114 -9.74 7.34 1.81
N HIS A 115 -9.94 7.35 0.49
CA HIS A 115 -11.12 7.91 -0.17
C HIS A 115 -11.87 6.82 -0.91
N GLN A 116 -13.15 6.66 -0.57
CA GLN A 116 -14.04 5.80 -1.32
C GLN A 116 -14.70 6.60 -2.44
N SER A 117 -14.36 6.31 -3.70
CA SER A 117 -15.07 6.90 -4.83
C SER A 117 -16.49 6.30 -4.90
N ARG A 118 -17.51 7.16 -4.85
CA ARG A 118 -18.92 6.77 -5.00
C ARG A 118 -19.33 6.61 -6.45
#